data_AF-A0A830V213-F1
#
_entry.id   AF-A0A830V213-F1
#
_cell.length_a   1.000
_cell.length_b   1.000
_cell.length_c   1.000
_cell.angle_alpha   90.00
_cell.angle_beta   90.00
_cell.angle_gamma   90.00
#
_symmetry.space_group_name_H-M   'P 1'
#
loop_
_entity.id
_entity.type
_entity.pdbx_description
1 polymer ?
#
loop_
_entity_poly.entity_id
_entity_poly.type
_entity_poly.pdbx_seq_one_letter_code
_entity_poly.pdbx_strand_id
1 'polypeptide(L)'
;MNNFPLQIFVDSDTALMIQAFSDAGVSIDFDRLLKLMAENSEAIEDFIQEIETGEPRFILPVSDLNMKRLIIEETNKYSASPEKYLKAAIAILYSDNILVTDSVRIH
;
A
#
# COMPACT_ATOMS: atom_id res chain seq x y z
N MET A 1 10.46 -22.17 -3.54
CA MET A 1 10.26 -20.73 -3.24
C MET A 1 10.57 -20.51 -1.77
N ASN A 2 11.29 -19.44 -1.44
CA ASN A 2 11.80 -19.18 -0.08
C ASN A 2 10.66 -19.18 0.95
N ASN A 3 10.81 -19.99 1.99
CA ASN A 3 9.82 -20.21 3.04
C ASN A 3 9.80 -19.11 4.11
N PHE A 4 10.52 -18.01 3.86
CA PHE A 4 10.66 -16.90 4.79
C PHE A 4 9.64 -15.79 4.45
N PRO A 5 9.03 -15.14 5.46
CA PRO A 5 8.21 -13.97 5.24
C PRO A 5 9.06 -12.85 4.66
N LEU A 6 8.50 -12.10 3.70
CA LEU A 6 9.16 -10.88 3.20
C LEU A 6 9.05 -9.85 4.32
N GLN A 7 10.20 -9.39 4.80
CA GLN A 7 10.27 -8.39 5.85
C GLN A 7 10.38 -7.02 5.20
N ILE A 8 9.33 -6.22 5.35
CA ILE A 8 9.28 -4.85 4.84
C ILE A 8 9.47 -3.91 6.02
N PHE A 9 10.38 -2.97 5.88
CA PHE A 9 10.50 -1.88 6.85
C PHE A 9 9.43 -0.84 6.55
N VAL A 10 8.66 -0.44 7.56
CA VAL A 10 7.60 0.55 7.45
C VAL A 10 7.70 1.55 8.58
N ASP A 11 7.51 2.84 8.32
CA ASP A 11 7.43 3.85 9.37
C ASP A 11 6.22 3.66 10.32
N SER A 12 6.21 4.40 11.43
CA SER A 12 5.14 4.35 12.42
C SER A 12 3.77 4.69 11.84
N ASP A 13 3.71 5.66 10.93
CA ASP A 13 2.46 6.11 10.33
C ASP A 13 1.86 5.01 9.46
N THR A 14 2.69 4.37 8.64
CA THR A 14 2.30 3.25 7.79
C THR A 14 1.89 2.05 8.62
N ALA A 15 2.63 1.74 9.69
CA ALA A 15 2.27 0.66 10.61
C ALA A 15 0.89 0.90 11.24
N LEU A 16 0.61 2.12 11.69
CA LEU A 16 -0.69 2.51 12.25
C LEU A 16 -1.81 2.44 11.21
N MET A 17 -1.57 2.87 9.97
CA MET A 17 -2.57 2.77 8.90
C MET A 17 -2.89 1.30 8.59
N ILE A 18 -1.88 0.44 8.43
CA ILE A 18 -2.09 -1.00 8.17
C ILE A 18 -2.90 -1.61 9.32
N GLN A 19 -2.56 -1.28 10.56
CA GLN A 19 -3.27 -1.75 11.73
C GLN A 19 -4.73 -1.28 11.72
N ALA A 20 -4.99 0.00 11.42
CA ALA A 20 -6.34 0.55 11.33
C ALA A 20 -7.20 -0.14 10.26
N PHE A 21 -6.62 -0.46 9.10
CA PHE A 21 -7.30 -1.24 8.05
C PHE A 21 -7.64 -2.66 8.53
N SER A 22 -6.68 -3.33 9.17
CA SER A 22 -6.89 -4.67 9.74
C SER A 22 -7.97 -4.66 10.82
N ASP A 23 -7.96 -3.66 11.71
CA ASP A 23 -8.93 -3.50 12.79
C ASP A 23 -10.33 -3.16 12.27
N ALA A 24 -10.41 -2.44 11.15
CA ALA A 24 -11.66 -2.18 10.43
C ALA A 24 -12.19 -3.40 9.64
N GLY A 25 -11.44 -4.52 9.61
CA GLY A 25 -11.78 -5.69 8.78
C GLY A 25 -11.68 -5.42 7.27
N VAL A 26 -11.01 -4.33 6.88
CA VAL A 26 -10.81 -3.95 5.49
C VAL A 26 -9.50 -4.57 5.04
N SER A 27 -9.60 -5.66 4.26
CA SER A 27 -8.44 -6.18 3.55
C SER A 27 -7.96 -5.15 2.52
N ILE A 28 -6.65 -4.92 2.46
CA ILE A 28 -6.03 -4.12 1.40
C ILE A 28 -6.29 -4.84 0.07
N ASP A 29 -7.15 -4.27 -0.76
CA ASP A 29 -7.51 -4.83 -2.08
C ASP A 29 -6.46 -4.42 -3.11
N PHE A 30 -5.48 -5.32 -3.29
CA PHE A 30 -4.41 -5.12 -4.26
C PHE A 30 -4.88 -5.18 -5.71
N ASP A 31 -5.94 -5.93 -6.02
CA ASP A 31 -6.47 -5.99 -7.39
C ASP A 31 -7.07 -4.63 -7.79
N ARG A 32 -7.82 -4.01 -6.88
CA ARG A 32 -8.33 -2.65 -7.05
C ARG A 32 -7.19 -1.65 -7.15
N LEU A 33 -6.16 -1.81 -6.33
CA LEU A 33 -4.98 -0.98 -6.41
C LEU A 33 -4.34 -1.05 -7.80
N LEU A 34 -4.05 -2.26 -8.30
CA LEU A 34 -3.42 -2.45 -9.60
C LEU A 34 -4.24 -1.83 -10.73
N LYS A 35 -5.57 -1.90 -10.62
CA LYS A 35 -6.45 -1.24 -11.58
C LYS A 35 -6.31 0.28 -11.55
N LEU A 36 -6.34 0.90 -10.36
CA LEU A 36 -6.13 2.34 -10.20
C LEU A 36 -4.74 2.77 -10.69
N MET A 37 -3.71 1.96 -10.40
CA MET A 37 -2.33 2.15 -10.85
C MET A 37 -2.17 2.03 -12.37
N ALA A 38 -2.92 1.14 -13.01
CA ALA A 38 -2.93 1.01 -14.46
C ALA A 38 -3.67 2.16 -15.15
N GLU A 39 -4.73 2.68 -14.51
CA GLU A 39 -5.53 3.80 -15.06
C GLU A 39 -4.82 5.15 -14.90
N ASN A 40 -3.99 5.34 -13.86
CA ASN A 40 -3.33 6.62 -13.54
C ASN A 40 -1.82 6.45 -13.31
N SER A 41 -1.14 5.69 -14.17
CA SER A 41 0.24 5.26 -13.94
C SER A 41 1.23 6.40 -13.73
N GLU A 42 1.11 7.50 -14.48
CA GLU A 42 2.01 8.67 -14.38
C GLU A 42 1.82 9.40 -13.05
N ALA A 43 0.59 9.76 -12.70
CA ALA A 43 0.27 10.42 -11.43
C ALA A 43 0.62 9.58 -10.20
N ILE A 44 0.47 8.25 -10.31
CA ILE A 44 0.77 7.33 -9.21
C ILE A 44 2.27 7.09 -9.08
N GLU A 45 3.01 7.02 -10.18
CA GLU A 45 4.47 6.92 -10.11
C GLU A 45 5.07 8.14 -9.41
N ASP A 46 4.66 9.35 -9.81
CA ASP A 46 5.06 10.58 -9.13
C ASP A 46 4.68 10.57 -7.65
N PHE A 47 3.45 10.15 -7.33
CA PHE A 47 2.99 10.03 -5.95
C PHE A 47 3.82 9.02 -5.13
N ILE A 48 4.14 7.85 -5.69
CA ILE A 48 4.99 6.84 -5.03
C ILE A 48 6.39 7.43 -4.76
N GLN A 49 6.94 8.20 -5.70
CA GLN A 49 8.26 8.80 -5.55
C GLN A 49 8.29 9.93 -4.52
N GLU A 50 7.23 10.74 -4.46
CA GLU A 50 7.05 11.83 -3.48
C GLU A 50 6.85 11.33 -2.05
N ILE A 51 6.42 10.08 -1.87
CA ILE A 51 6.21 9.54 -0.53
C ILE A 51 7.52 9.53 0.27
N GLU A 52 7.46 10.18 1.42
CA GLU A 52 8.50 10.18 2.43
C GLU A 52 8.34 8.99 3.38
N THR A 53 9.47 8.32 3.64
CA THR A 53 9.60 7.24 4.63
C THR A 53 10.20 7.81 5.90
N GLY A 54 9.49 7.70 7.02
CA GLY A 54 9.92 8.24 8.31
C GLY A 54 10.66 7.25 9.21
N GLU A 55 10.90 7.68 10.45
CA GLU A 55 11.36 6.86 11.58
C GLU A 55 10.38 7.04 12.75
N PRO A 56 10.19 6.02 13.62
CA PRO A 56 10.88 4.74 13.66
C PRO A 56 10.37 3.74 12.61
N ARG A 57 11.27 2.88 12.11
CA ARG A 57 10.94 1.75 11.22
C ARG A 57 10.56 0.48 11.97
N PHE A 58 9.39 -0.06 11.66
CA PHE A 58 8.84 -1.34 12.10
C PHE A 58 9.04 -2.40 11.03
N ILE A 59 9.04 -3.68 11.44
CA ILE A 59 9.11 -4.81 10.53
C ILE A 59 7.70 -5.35 10.29
N LEU A 60 7.24 -5.27 9.05
CA LEU A 60 6.01 -5.90 8.58
C LEU A 60 6.34 -7.24 7.91
N PRO A 61 6.01 -8.40 8.53
CA PRO A 61 6.20 -9.70 7.92
C PRO A 61 5.05 -10.03 6.95
N VAL A 62 5.34 -10.06 5.65
CA VAL A 62 4.39 -10.52 4.62
C VAL A 62 4.56 -12.02 4.41
N SER A 63 3.61 -12.78 4.93
CA SER A 63 3.61 -14.25 4.87
C SER A 63 2.96 -14.79 3.59
N ASP A 64 1.97 -14.07 3.06
CA ASP A 64 1.23 -14.43 1.86
C ASP A 64 2.14 -14.40 0.61
N LEU A 65 2.12 -15.50 -0.16
CA LEU A 65 2.98 -15.66 -1.33
C LEU A 65 2.57 -14.77 -2.50
N ASN A 66 1.28 -14.52 -2.69
CA ASN A 66 0.77 -13.66 -3.74
C ASN A 66 1.11 -12.20 -3.42
N MET A 67 0.88 -11.76 -2.18
CA MET A 67 1.28 -10.41 -1.75
C MET A 67 2.80 -10.21 -1.87
N LYS A 68 3.61 -11.20 -1.47
CA LYS A 68 5.07 -11.14 -1.64
C LYS A 68 5.48 -10.90 -3.09
N ARG A 69 4.93 -11.72 -3.99
CA ARG A 69 5.24 -11.62 -5.41
C ARG A 69 4.83 -10.27 -5.96
N LEU A 70 3.63 -9.82 -5.62
CA LEU A 70 3.09 -8.56 -6.12
C LEU A 70 3.93 -7.35 -5.68
N ILE A 71 4.24 -7.28 -4.38
CA ILE A 71 5.06 -6.18 -3.85
C ILE A 71 6.40 -6.14 -4.57
N ILE A 72 7.04 -7.29 -4.80
CA ILE A 72 8.32 -7.36 -5.51
C ILE A 72 8.17 -6.92 -6.97
N GLU A 73 7.14 -7.38 -7.69
CA GLU A 73 6.94 -7.03 -9.10
C GLU A 73 6.68 -5.52 -9.26
N GLU A 74 5.78 -4.94 -8.47
CA GLU A 74 5.43 -3.52 -8.59
C GLU A 74 6.53 -2.59 -8.06
N THR A 75 7.23 -2.95 -6.99
CA THR A 75 8.38 -2.14 -6.52
C THR A 75 9.51 -2.08 -7.53
N ASN A 76 9.78 -3.19 -8.23
CA ASN A 76 10.74 -3.20 -9.33
C ASN A 76 10.25 -2.36 -10.52
N LYS A 77 8.95 -2.44 -10.84
CA LYS A 77 8.35 -1.68 -11.94
C LYS A 77 8.43 -0.16 -11.71
N TYR A 78 8.12 0.30 -10.50
CA TYR A 78 8.12 1.73 -10.15
C TYR A 78 9.48 2.23 -9.62
N SER A 79 10.52 1.38 -9.60
CA SER A 79 11.82 1.70 -8.97
C SER A 79 11.68 2.33 -7.58
N ALA A 80 10.78 1.77 -6.75
CA ALA A 80 10.43 2.30 -5.45
C ALA A 80 10.68 1.28 -4.33
N SER A 81 10.85 1.74 -3.10
CA SER A 81 10.96 0.81 -1.97
C SER A 81 9.61 0.15 -1.68
N PRO A 82 9.60 -1.09 -1.15
CA PRO A 82 8.37 -1.75 -0.70
C PRO A 82 7.54 -0.92 0.26
N GLU A 83 8.20 -0.11 1.09
CA GLU A 83 7.56 0.84 1.99
C GLU A 83 6.78 1.92 1.25
N LYS A 84 7.44 2.63 0.32
CA LYS A 84 6.80 3.69 -0.48
C LYS A 84 5.61 3.15 -1.26
N TYR A 85 5.76 1.98 -1.85
CA TYR A 85 4.69 1.31 -2.57
C TYR A 85 3.51 0.97 -1.64
N LEU A 86 3.75 0.38 -0.47
CA LEU A 86 2.69 0.06 0.51
C LEU A 86 1.98 1.31 1.02
N LYS A 87 2.72 2.35 1.35
CA LYS A 87 2.17 3.61 1.83
C LYS A 87 1.32 4.29 0.75
N ALA A 88 1.78 4.27 -0.50
CA ALA A 88 1.01 4.73 -1.65
C ALA A 88 -0.26 3.91 -1.82
N ALA A 89 -0.13 2.59 -1.72
CA ALA A 89 -1.23 1.67 -1.92
C ALA A 89 -2.36 1.93 -0.93
N ILE A 90 -2.00 2.05 0.34
CA ILE A 90 -2.93 2.34 1.42
C ILE A 90 -3.55 3.73 1.26
N ALA A 91 -2.76 4.75 0.92
CA ALA A 91 -3.25 6.11 0.72
C ALA A 91 -4.24 6.21 -0.44
N ILE A 92 -3.98 5.51 -1.55
CA ILE A 92 -4.88 5.44 -2.73
C ILE A 92 -6.18 4.71 -2.35
N LEU A 93 -6.08 3.54 -1.72
CA LEU A 93 -7.25 2.77 -1.30
C LEU A 93 -8.07 3.51 -0.24
N TYR A 94 -7.41 4.24 0.66
CA TYR A 94 -8.07 5.07 1.66
C TYR A 94 -8.77 6.27 1.01
N SER A 95 -8.12 6.96 0.07
CA SER A 95 -8.71 8.09 -0.66
C SER A 95 -9.89 7.64 -1.51
N ASP A 96 -9.80 6.48 -2.16
CA ASP A 96 -10.88 5.91 -2.96
C ASP A 96 -12.03 5.38 -2.08
N ASN A 97 -11.73 4.77 -0.92
CA ASN A 97 -12.77 4.40 0.05
C ASN A 97 -13.42 5.62 0.71
N ILE A 98 -12.67 6.70 0.99
CA ILE A 98 -13.25 7.97 1.43
C ILE A 98 -14.10 8.54 0.30
N LEU A 99 -13.63 8.63 -0.95
CA LEU A 99 -14.45 9.12 -2.08
C LEU A 99 -15.75 8.31 -2.24
N VAL A 100 -15.69 6.98 -2.07
CA VAL A 100 -16.88 6.12 -2.12
C VAL A 100 -17.78 6.29 -0.89
N THR A 101 -17.23 6.56 0.30
CA THR A 101 -18.01 6.77 1.54
C THR A 101 -18.57 8.20 1.65
N ASP A 102 -17.84 9.19 1.15
CA ASP A 102 -18.21 10.61 1.09
C ASP A 102 -19.25 10.87 0.00
N SER A 103 -19.25 10.05 -1.06
CA SER A 103 -20.39 9.96 -2.00
C SER A 103 -21.71 9.50 -1.34
N VAL A 104 -21.66 8.99 -0.11
CA VAL A 104 -22.85 8.59 0.69
C VAL A 104 -23.14 9.57 1.84
N ARG A 105 -22.34 10.63 2.01
CA ARG A 105 -22.61 11.69 3.01
C ARG A 105 -22.67 13.06 2.38
N ILE A 106 -23.56 13.19 1.40
CA ILE A 106 -24.17 14.48 1.06
C ILE A 106 -25.54 14.51 1.73
N HIS A 107 -25.67 15.22 2.86
CA HIS A 107 -26.95 15.73 3.36
C HIS A 107 -26.79 17.21 3.67
#